data_AF-A0A1G8DLA9-F1
#
_entry.id   AF-A0A1G8DLA9-F1
#
_cell.length_a   1.000
_cell.length_b   1.000
_cell.length_c   1.000
_cell.angle_alpha   90.00
_cell.angle_beta   90.00
_cell.angle_gamma   90.00
#
_symmetry.space_group_name_H-M   'P 1'
#
loop_
_entity.id
_entity.type
_entity.pdbx_description
1 polymer ?
#
loop_
_entity_poly.entity_id
_entity_poly.type
_entity_poly.pdbx_seq_one_letter_code
_entity_poly.pdbx_strand_id
1 'polypeptide(L)'
;MSQSQLLSELAHLPRQRALIDDMMSAFADNPHVLAGVLVGSLAGGRGDRVSDADVLFFTQPDCHLTECDVSYTQFEAGKHLIYQLAGEHSAHARFKKYIFDDFTSAEIHCLDIHEPFELFQPFTVLFDKANVIAPRMSDKPAPTHDQFEPFIYGDQGLTWELFDCIKWLSRGKHQLAKAYLQRLGDKLAQAKASEEQ
;
A
#
# COMPACT_ATOMS: atom_id res chain seq x y z
N MET A 1 2.49 -11.81 -14.11
CA MET A 1 1.79 -11.07 -15.19
C MET A 1 2.79 -10.15 -15.88
N SER A 2 2.73 -9.98 -17.20
CA SER A 2 3.56 -8.99 -17.92
C SER A 2 2.93 -7.59 -17.84
N GLN A 3 3.74 -6.53 -17.99
CA GLN A 3 3.26 -5.15 -17.92
C GLN A 3 2.13 -4.86 -18.94
N SER A 4 2.19 -5.43 -20.15
CA SER A 4 1.14 -5.26 -21.16
C SER A 4 -0.20 -5.89 -20.76
N GLN A 5 -0.18 -7.00 -20.03
CA GLN A 5 -1.38 -7.63 -19.49
C GLN A 5 -2.00 -6.76 -18.40
N LEU A 6 -1.18 -6.19 -17.50
CA LEU A 6 -1.64 -5.26 -16.47
C LEU A 6 -2.34 -4.04 -17.09
N LEU A 7 -1.78 -3.46 -18.15
CA LEU A 7 -2.38 -2.31 -18.84
C LEU A 7 -3.75 -2.63 -19.46
N SER A 8 -3.93 -3.85 -19.96
CA SER A 8 -5.23 -4.30 -20.48
C SER A 8 -6.24 -4.51 -19.36
N GLU A 9 -5.82 -5.11 -18.25
CA GLU A 9 -6.69 -5.37 -17.11
C GLU A 9 -7.15 -4.08 -16.45
N LEU A 10 -6.28 -3.07 -16.31
CA LEU A 10 -6.60 -1.79 -15.70
C LEU A 10 -7.24 -0.77 -16.65
N ALA A 11 -7.52 -1.14 -17.90
CA ALA A 11 -8.13 -0.22 -18.88
C ALA A 11 -9.48 0.36 -18.41
N HIS A 12 -10.22 -0.38 -17.58
CA HIS A 12 -11.50 0.04 -17.00
C HIS A 12 -11.35 0.85 -15.69
N LEU A 13 -10.12 1.00 -15.17
CA LEU A 13 -9.77 1.74 -13.94
C LEU A 13 -8.72 2.82 -14.23
N PRO A 14 -9.06 3.85 -15.04
CA PRO A 14 -8.08 4.80 -15.54
C PRO A 14 -7.36 5.59 -14.45
N ARG A 15 -8.01 5.84 -13.31
CA ARG A 15 -7.41 6.58 -12.19
C ARG A 15 -6.42 5.73 -11.40
N GLN A 16 -6.78 4.49 -11.08
CA GLN A 16 -5.85 3.54 -10.44
C GLN A 16 -4.63 3.30 -11.33
N ARG A 17 -4.85 3.15 -12.63
CA ARG A 17 -3.75 3.05 -13.60
C ARG A 17 -2.86 4.29 -13.58
N ALA A 18 -3.44 5.49 -13.62
CA ALA A 18 -2.67 6.73 -13.56
C ALA A 18 -1.81 6.83 -12.29
N LEU A 19 -2.34 6.41 -11.13
CA LEU A 19 -1.55 6.35 -9.89
C LEU A 19 -0.33 5.42 -10.01
N ILE A 20 -0.50 4.24 -10.62
CA ILE A 20 0.62 3.31 -10.84
C ILE A 20 1.63 3.91 -11.83
N ASP A 21 1.16 4.51 -12.93
CA ASP A 21 2.01 5.15 -13.93
C ASP A 21 2.80 6.33 -13.32
N ASP A 22 2.19 7.09 -12.41
CA ASP A 22 2.84 8.17 -11.66
C ASP A 22 3.89 7.64 -10.68
N MET A 23 3.59 6.57 -9.94
CA MET A 23 4.57 5.91 -9.06
C MET A 23 5.75 5.39 -9.86
N MET A 24 5.49 4.76 -11.00
CA MET A 24 6.54 4.28 -11.89
C MET A 24 7.39 5.43 -12.42
N SER A 25 6.77 6.52 -12.86
CA SER A 25 7.51 7.70 -13.34
C SER A 25 8.38 8.33 -12.27
N ALA A 26 7.96 8.28 -11.00
CA ALA A 26 8.70 8.85 -9.87
C ALA A 26 9.80 7.94 -9.29
N PHE A 27 9.62 6.61 -9.34
CA PHE A 27 10.51 5.66 -8.67
C PHE A 27 11.37 4.83 -9.63
N ALA A 28 10.91 4.54 -10.85
CA ALA A 28 11.59 3.59 -11.73
C ALA A 28 12.95 4.08 -12.22
N ASP A 29 13.19 5.38 -12.33
CA ASP A 29 14.49 5.93 -12.73
C ASP A 29 15.42 6.23 -11.55
N ASN A 30 14.94 6.11 -10.31
CA ASN A 30 15.78 6.28 -9.13
C ASN A 30 16.84 5.15 -9.07
N PRO A 31 18.15 5.46 -9.05
CA PRO A 31 19.22 4.46 -9.09
C PRO A 31 19.28 3.59 -7.83
N HIS A 32 18.70 4.05 -6.72
CA HIS A 32 18.62 3.31 -5.46
C HIS A 32 17.41 2.37 -5.40
N VAL A 33 16.47 2.46 -6.35
CA VAL A 33 15.32 1.56 -6.43
C VAL A 33 15.64 0.40 -7.37
N LEU A 34 15.61 -0.82 -6.83
CA LEU A 34 16.03 -2.06 -7.48
C LEU A 34 14.88 -2.74 -8.22
N ALA A 35 13.69 -2.78 -7.64
CA ALA A 35 12.51 -3.40 -8.23
C ALA A 35 11.22 -2.72 -7.76
N GLY A 36 10.15 -2.84 -8.55
CA GLY A 36 8.81 -2.38 -8.21
C GLY A 36 7.80 -3.50 -8.42
N VAL A 37 6.92 -3.72 -7.46
CA VAL A 37 5.89 -4.78 -7.48
C VAL A 37 4.55 -4.20 -7.08
N LEU A 38 3.56 -4.36 -7.95
CA LEU A 38 2.16 -4.10 -7.62
C LEU A 38 1.62 -5.32 -6.85
N VAL A 39 0.96 -5.06 -5.73
CA VAL A 39 0.31 -6.09 -4.91
C VAL A 39 -1.18 -5.77 -4.71
N GLY A 40 -1.83 -6.51 -3.83
CA GLY A 40 -3.22 -6.26 -3.46
C GLY A 40 -4.24 -6.57 -4.55
N SER A 41 -5.38 -5.89 -4.48
CA SER A 41 -6.55 -6.22 -5.31
C SER A 41 -6.34 -5.94 -6.80
N LEU A 42 -5.60 -4.88 -7.15
CA LEU A 42 -5.29 -4.54 -8.54
C LEU A 42 -4.39 -5.59 -9.19
N ALA A 43 -3.35 -6.06 -8.49
CA ALA A 43 -2.48 -7.12 -9.00
C ALA A 43 -3.22 -8.47 -9.19
N GLY A 44 -4.27 -8.70 -8.39
CA GLY A 44 -5.08 -9.90 -8.48
C GLY A 44 -6.26 -9.84 -9.45
N GLY A 45 -6.38 -8.77 -10.26
CA GLY A 45 -7.52 -8.60 -11.18
C GLY A 45 -8.88 -8.46 -10.49
N ARG A 46 -8.90 -8.17 -9.18
CA ARG A 46 -10.11 -8.00 -8.36
C ARG A 46 -10.33 -6.56 -7.93
N GLY A 47 -9.51 -5.65 -8.45
CA GLY A 47 -9.61 -4.23 -8.15
C GLY A 47 -10.84 -3.59 -8.77
N ASP A 48 -11.22 -2.46 -8.22
CA ASP A 48 -12.36 -1.64 -8.59
C ASP A 48 -12.05 -0.16 -8.35
N ARG A 49 -13.02 0.72 -8.61
CA ARG A 49 -12.86 2.18 -8.50
C ARG A 49 -12.46 2.70 -7.11
N VAL A 50 -12.63 1.90 -6.04
CA VAL A 50 -12.25 2.28 -4.67
C VAL A 50 -11.02 1.52 -4.18
N SER A 51 -10.39 0.75 -5.06
CA SER A 51 -9.12 0.08 -4.77
C SER A 51 -7.98 1.08 -4.78
N ASP A 52 -7.11 0.92 -3.79
CA ASP A 52 -5.81 1.56 -3.74
C ASP A 52 -4.82 0.95 -4.74
N ALA A 53 -3.91 1.79 -5.23
CA ALA A 53 -2.68 1.37 -5.88
C ALA A 53 -1.63 1.06 -4.81
N ASP A 54 -1.39 -0.22 -4.55
CA ASP A 54 -0.45 -0.70 -3.53
C ASP A 54 0.83 -1.22 -4.21
N VAL A 55 1.92 -0.46 -4.08
CA VAL A 55 3.20 -0.75 -4.73
C VAL A 55 4.33 -0.85 -3.71
N LEU A 56 5.05 -1.96 -3.80
CA LEU A 56 6.27 -2.23 -3.07
C LEU A 56 7.48 -1.90 -3.95
N PHE A 57 8.39 -1.08 -3.45
CA PHE A 57 9.68 -0.80 -4.05
C PHE A 57 10.78 -1.44 -3.21
N PHE A 58 11.53 -2.37 -3.79
CA PHE A 58 12.76 -2.88 -3.19
C PHE A 58 13.90 -1.92 -3.49
N THR A 59 14.67 -1.56 -2.46
CA THR A 59 15.69 -0.51 -2.55
C THR A 59 17.05 -1.02 -2.11
N GLN A 60 18.09 -0.28 -2.50
CA GLN A 60 19.42 -0.42 -1.91
C GLN A 60 19.37 -0.14 -0.41
N PRO A 61 20.40 -0.59 0.33
CA PRO A 61 20.54 -0.29 1.73
C PRO A 61 20.36 1.20 2.03
N ASP A 62 19.56 1.50 3.05
CA ASP A 62 19.33 2.85 3.59
C ASP A 62 18.60 3.86 2.67
N CYS A 63 18.21 3.52 1.42
CA CYS A 63 17.46 4.46 0.55
C CYS A 63 16.17 4.97 1.18
N HIS A 64 15.51 4.11 1.96
CA HIS A 64 14.28 4.44 2.65
C HIS A 64 14.47 5.55 3.69
N LEU A 65 15.69 5.90 4.08
CA LEU A 65 15.92 6.99 5.02
C LEU A 65 15.84 8.35 4.35
N THR A 66 16.45 8.53 3.17
CA THR A 66 16.56 9.87 2.55
C THR A 66 16.42 9.89 1.02
N GLU A 67 16.99 8.93 0.30
CA GLU A 67 17.18 8.94 -1.15
C GLU A 67 15.87 8.72 -1.89
N CYS A 68 14.95 8.02 -1.24
CA CYS A 68 13.62 7.75 -1.74
C CYS A 68 12.66 8.97 -1.53
N ASP A 69 13.05 10.02 -0.79
CA ASP A 69 12.22 11.23 -0.58
C ASP A 69 12.02 12.06 -1.85
N VAL A 70 13.02 12.08 -2.73
CA VAL A 70 12.90 12.76 -4.03
C VAL A 70 11.80 12.11 -4.85
N SER A 71 11.76 10.78 -4.89
CA SER A 71 10.70 10.03 -5.59
C SER A 71 9.32 10.26 -4.96
N TYR A 72 9.21 10.31 -3.63
CA TYR A 72 7.96 10.69 -2.98
C TYR A 72 7.51 12.11 -3.35
N THR A 73 8.42 13.08 -3.31
CA THR A 73 8.13 14.47 -3.66
C THR A 73 7.66 14.59 -5.11
N GLN A 74 8.29 13.85 -6.02
CA GLN A 74 7.87 13.79 -7.42
C GLN A 74 6.50 13.14 -7.59
N PHE A 75 6.22 12.05 -6.88
CA PHE A 75 4.90 11.41 -6.90
C PHE A 75 3.82 12.36 -6.34
N GLU A 76 4.10 13.06 -5.25
CA GLU A 76 3.15 13.96 -4.57
C GLU A 76 2.90 15.27 -5.36
N ALA A 77 3.79 15.63 -6.30
CA ALA A 77 3.71 16.87 -7.06
C ALA A 77 2.39 17.01 -7.81
N GLY A 78 1.67 18.10 -7.55
CA GLY A 78 0.40 18.43 -8.21
C GLY A 78 -0.80 17.60 -7.76
N LYS A 79 -0.66 16.71 -6.76
CA LYS A 79 -1.76 15.92 -6.22
C LYS A 79 -2.47 16.66 -5.08
N HIS A 80 -3.79 16.52 -5.02
CA HIS A 80 -4.63 17.06 -3.96
C HIS A 80 -4.96 15.96 -2.95
N LEU A 81 -4.44 16.10 -1.73
CA LEU A 81 -4.56 15.10 -0.67
C LEU A 81 -5.70 15.47 0.29
N ILE A 82 -6.56 14.50 0.61
CA ILE A 82 -7.44 14.55 1.79
C ILE A 82 -6.64 14.13 3.02
N TYR A 83 -5.82 13.09 2.87
CA TYR A 83 -5.14 12.47 3.99
C TYR A 83 -3.85 11.78 3.54
N GLN A 84 -2.84 11.82 4.42
CA GLN A 84 -1.59 11.11 4.28
C GLN A 84 -1.24 10.45 5.62
N LEU A 85 -0.86 9.18 5.55
CA LEU A 85 -0.23 8.46 6.66
C LEU A 85 1.18 8.09 6.24
N ALA A 86 2.17 8.34 7.09
CA ALA A 86 3.54 7.92 6.85
C ALA A 86 4.08 7.24 8.11
N GLY A 87 4.94 6.25 7.93
CA GLY A 87 5.54 5.54 9.05
C GLY A 87 6.55 4.49 8.62
N GLU A 88 7.05 3.77 9.61
CA GLU A 88 8.00 2.67 9.47
C GLU A 88 7.29 1.35 9.77
N HIS A 89 7.53 0.33 8.95
CA HIS A 89 7.18 -1.06 9.29
C HIS A 89 8.28 -1.68 10.17
N SER A 90 9.53 -1.29 9.93
CA SER A 90 10.73 -1.75 10.63
C SER A 90 11.87 -0.73 10.42
N ALA A 91 13.06 -1.01 10.96
CA ALA A 91 14.27 -0.23 10.68
C ALA A 91 14.70 -0.25 9.19
N HIS A 92 14.15 -1.16 8.39
CA HIS A 92 14.50 -1.43 7.00
C HIS A 92 13.33 -1.17 6.03
N ALA A 93 12.20 -0.68 6.52
CA ALA A 93 11.01 -0.53 5.71
C ALA A 93 10.18 0.66 6.16
N ARG A 94 9.81 1.52 5.20
CA ARG A 94 8.87 2.62 5.42
C ARG A 94 7.73 2.59 4.43
N PHE A 95 6.67 3.31 4.75
CA PHE A 95 5.53 3.45 3.88
C PHE A 95 4.96 4.86 3.90
N LYS A 96 4.25 5.20 2.83
CA LYS A 96 3.27 6.29 2.81
C LYS A 96 1.97 5.80 2.18
N LYS A 97 0.85 6.17 2.81
CA LYS A 97 -0.51 5.94 2.32
C LYS A 97 -1.17 7.28 2.04
N TYR A 98 -1.96 7.34 0.97
CA TYR A 98 -2.59 8.55 0.48
C TYR A 98 -4.06 8.33 0.17
N ILE A 99 -4.89 9.29 0.56
CA ILE A 99 -6.27 9.43 0.07
C ILE A 99 -6.35 10.76 -0.65
N PHE A 100 -6.72 10.72 -1.93
CA PHE A 100 -6.84 11.89 -2.80
C PHE A 100 -8.25 12.49 -2.75
N ASP A 101 -8.40 13.75 -3.18
CA ASP A 101 -9.68 14.48 -3.19
C ASP A 101 -10.78 13.83 -4.03
N ASP A 102 -10.37 13.02 -5.00
CA ASP A 102 -11.24 12.24 -5.87
C ASP A 102 -11.60 10.84 -5.29
N PHE A 103 -11.24 10.59 -4.03
CA PHE A 103 -11.40 9.35 -3.27
C PHE A 103 -10.66 8.13 -3.82
N THR A 104 -9.72 8.33 -4.74
CA THR A 104 -8.71 7.30 -5.02
C THR A 104 -7.67 7.27 -3.91
N SER A 105 -6.87 6.21 -3.88
CA SER A 105 -5.89 6.02 -2.83
C SER A 105 -4.67 5.26 -3.34
N ALA A 106 -3.55 5.43 -2.65
CA ALA A 106 -2.28 4.81 -2.97
C ALA A 106 -1.57 4.38 -1.69
N GLU A 107 -0.88 3.24 -1.75
CA GLU A 107 0.09 2.80 -0.76
C GLU A 107 1.43 2.61 -1.47
N ILE A 108 2.48 3.24 -0.93
CA ILE A 108 3.84 3.11 -1.44
C ILE A 108 4.70 2.63 -0.28
N HIS A 109 5.37 1.50 -0.48
CA HIS A 109 6.28 0.90 0.50
C HIS A 109 7.69 0.92 -0.08
N CYS A 110 8.66 1.42 0.67
CA CYS A 110 10.08 1.29 0.36
C CYS A 110 10.69 0.27 1.32
N LEU A 111 11.16 -0.84 0.76
CA LEU A 111 11.71 -1.99 1.48
C LEU A 111 13.20 -2.07 1.13
N ASP A 112 14.07 -1.85 2.10
CA ASP A 112 15.48 -2.17 1.98
C ASP A 112 15.64 -3.66 1.61
N ILE A 113 16.68 -3.99 0.84
CA ILE A 113 16.98 -5.38 0.50
C ILE A 113 17.25 -6.26 1.73
N HIS A 114 17.49 -5.70 2.92
CA HIS A 114 17.60 -6.46 4.16
C HIS A 114 16.26 -6.75 4.83
N GLU A 115 15.16 -6.07 4.44
CA GLU A 115 13.84 -6.34 5.00
C GLU A 115 13.40 -7.78 4.63
N PRO A 116 13.04 -8.64 5.59
CA PRO A 116 12.64 -10.03 5.33
C PRO A 116 11.19 -10.12 4.82
N PHE A 117 10.85 -9.36 3.78
CA PHE A 117 9.51 -9.36 3.18
C PHE A 117 9.33 -10.53 2.21
N GLU A 118 8.26 -11.32 2.39
CA GLU A 118 7.84 -12.38 1.46
C GLU A 118 6.75 -11.86 0.51
N LEU A 119 6.86 -12.16 -0.78
CA LEU A 119 5.86 -11.86 -1.80
C LEU A 119 4.91 -13.04 -2.00
N PHE A 120 3.64 -12.82 -1.69
CA PHE A 120 2.57 -13.80 -1.87
C PHE A 120 1.76 -13.49 -3.12
N GLN A 121 1.33 -14.51 -3.86
CA GLN A 121 0.42 -14.31 -4.99
C GLN A 121 -0.98 -13.86 -4.50
N PRO A 122 -1.69 -12.99 -5.26
CA PRO A 122 -1.28 -12.43 -6.54
C PRO A 122 -0.39 -11.18 -6.41
N PHE A 123 0.64 -11.10 -7.25
CA PHE A 123 1.43 -9.87 -7.46
C PHE A 123 1.83 -9.69 -8.93
N THR A 124 2.14 -8.46 -9.32
CA THR A 124 2.66 -8.12 -10.66
C THR A 124 3.98 -7.37 -10.55
N VAL A 125 5.02 -7.92 -11.17
CA VAL A 125 6.32 -7.23 -11.28
C VAL A 125 6.18 -6.09 -12.27
N LEU A 126 6.42 -4.86 -11.80
CA LEU A 126 6.43 -3.67 -12.64
C LEU A 126 7.79 -3.49 -13.32
N PHE A 127 8.87 -3.72 -12.55
CA PHE A 127 10.25 -3.84 -13.04
C PHE A 127 11.12 -4.58 -12.01
N ASP A 128 12.23 -5.16 -12.46
CA ASP A 128 13.24 -5.75 -11.58
C ASP A 128 14.64 -5.58 -12.22
N LYS A 129 15.38 -4.55 -11.79
CA LYS A 129 16.69 -4.20 -12.34
C LYS A 129 17.81 -5.10 -11.81
N ALA A 130 17.60 -5.71 -10.64
CA ALA A 130 18.62 -6.41 -9.89
C ALA A 130 18.29 -7.90 -9.65
N ASN A 131 17.22 -8.41 -10.26
CA ASN A 131 16.71 -9.77 -10.07
C ASN A 131 16.41 -10.11 -8.60
N VAL A 132 15.88 -9.14 -7.85
CA VAL A 132 15.63 -9.27 -6.40
C VAL A 132 14.27 -9.87 -6.07
N ILE A 133 13.37 -10.03 -7.04
CA ILE A 133 12.00 -10.52 -6.79
C ILE A 133 11.94 -12.03 -6.61
N ALA A 134 12.62 -12.81 -7.46
CA ALA A 134 12.51 -14.27 -7.44
C ALA A 134 12.85 -14.89 -6.07
N PRO A 135 13.89 -14.45 -5.34
CA PRO A 135 14.20 -14.97 -4.00
C PRO A 135 13.16 -14.61 -2.92
N ARG A 136 12.24 -13.68 -3.19
CA ARG A 136 11.22 -13.20 -2.23
C ARG A 136 9.90 -13.92 -2.35
N MET A 137 9.72 -14.70 -3.40
CA MET A 137 8.45 -15.38 -3.66
C MET A 137 8.17 -16.44 -2.58
N SER A 138 6.94 -16.46 -2.10
CA SER A 138 6.45 -17.42 -1.11
C SER A 138 5.21 -18.12 -1.64
N ASP A 139 5.14 -19.44 -1.41
CA ASP A 139 3.98 -20.27 -1.78
C ASP A 139 2.84 -20.17 -0.74
N LYS A 140 3.05 -19.45 0.36
CA LYS A 140 2.01 -19.24 1.38
C LYS A 140 0.89 -18.35 0.81
N PRO A 141 -0.34 -18.49 1.32
CA PRO A 141 -1.42 -17.59 0.94
C PRO A 141 -1.17 -16.16 1.45
N ALA A 142 -1.60 -15.17 0.66
CA ALA A 142 -1.59 -13.79 1.11
C ALA A 142 -2.49 -13.59 2.35
N PRO A 143 -2.11 -12.70 3.29
CA PRO A 143 -2.96 -12.35 4.43
C PRO A 143 -4.35 -11.86 4.01
N THR A 144 -5.35 -12.19 4.82
CA THR A 144 -6.74 -11.78 4.58
C THR A 144 -7.16 -10.64 5.50
N HIS A 145 -8.05 -9.76 5.04
CA HIS A 145 -8.43 -8.54 5.77
C HIS A 145 -9.03 -8.78 7.16
N ASP A 146 -9.64 -9.95 7.40
CA ASP A 146 -10.14 -10.34 8.72
C ASP A 146 -9.01 -10.53 9.76
N GLN A 147 -7.77 -10.75 9.30
CA GLN A 147 -6.58 -10.90 10.13
C GLN A 147 -5.89 -9.56 10.47
N PHE A 148 -6.31 -8.45 9.86
CA PHE A 148 -5.64 -7.15 10.05
C PHE A 148 -5.92 -6.61 11.44
N GLU A 149 -4.91 -6.27 12.23
CA GLU A 149 -5.11 -5.67 13.56
C GLU A 149 -5.53 -4.19 13.44
N PRO A 150 -6.59 -3.73 14.14
CA PRO A 150 -7.00 -2.34 14.11
C PRO A 150 -6.18 -1.48 15.08
N PHE A 151 -6.16 -0.17 14.84
CA PHE A 151 -5.54 0.85 15.69
C PHE A 151 -4.02 0.76 15.84
N ILE A 152 -3.32 0.14 14.87
CA ILE A 152 -1.86 -0.07 14.93
C ILE A 152 -1.04 1.23 14.80
N TYR A 153 -1.64 2.29 14.25
CA TYR A 153 -1.00 3.62 14.11
C TYR A 153 -1.66 4.68 15.00
N GLY A 154 -2.43 4.25 16.00
CA GLY A 154 -3.20 5.14 16.87
C GLY A 154 -4.12 6.09 16.10
N ASP A 155 -4.37 7.26 16.68
CA ASP A 155 -5.28 8.27 16.11
C ASP A 155 -4.88 8.72 14.70
N GLN A 156 -3.58 8.73 14.41
CA GLN A 156 -3.09 9.10 13.08
C GLN A 156 -3.63 8.16 12.01
N GLY A 157 -3.82 6.87 12.31
CA GLY A 157 -4.30 5.85 11.36
C GLY A 157 -5.81 5.81 11.16
N LEU A 158 -6.61 6.46 12.03
CA LEU A 158 -8.07 6.28 12.05
C LEU A 158 -8.74 6.62 10.72
N THR A 159 -8.31 7.67 10.03
CA THR A 159 -8.86 8.03 8.72
C THR A 159 -8.69 6.91 7.70
N TRP A 160 -7.52 6.25 7.68
CA TRP A 160 -7.28 5.11 6.78
C TRP A 160 -8.16 3.92 7.12
N GLU A 161 -8.29 3.59 8.41
CA GLU A 161 -9.11 2.46 8.87
C GLU A 161 -10.60 2.63 8.55
N LEU A 162 -11.12 3.85 8.74
CA LEU A 162 -12.48 4.19 8.36
C LEU A 162 -12.65 4.14 6.84
N PHE A 163 -11.65 4.57 6.08
CA PHE A 163 -11.66 4.50 4.63
C PHE A 163 -11.70 3.05 4.12
N ASP A 164 -10.96 2.12 4.72
CA ASP A 164 -11.05 0.69 4.40
C ASP A 164 -12.45 0.12 4.72
N CYS A 165 -13.07 0.54 5.83
CA CYS A 165 -14.46 0.19 6.11
C CYS A 165 -15.43 0.70 5.05
N ILE A 166 -15.25 1.93 4.55
CA ILE A 166 -16.05 2.48 3.44
C ILE A 166 -15.86 1.63 2.17
N LYS A 167 -14.63 1.23 1.83
CA LYS A 167 -14.38 0.33 0.70
C LYS A 167 -15.16 -0.97 0.86
N TRP A 168 -15.07 -1.63 2.01
CA TRP A 168 -15.77 -2.89 2.27
C TRP A 168 -17.28 -2.75 2.20
N LEU A 169 -17.85 -1.70 2.79
CA LEU A 169 -19.28 -1.41 2.73
C LEU A 169 -19.75 -1.19 1.30
N SER A 170 -19.00 -0.41 0.50
CA SER A 170 -19.32 -0.17 -0.92
C SER A 170 -19.33 -1.45 -1.77
N ARG A 171 -18.58 -2.47 -1.34
CA ARG A 171 -18.51 -3.82 -1.95
C ARG A 171 -19.52 -4.80 -1.37
N GLY A 172 -20.45 -4.34 -0.52
CA GLY A 172 -21.44 -5.18 0.14
C GLY A 172 -20.89 -6.07 1.26
N LYS A 173 -19.62 -5.91 1.67
CA LYS A 173 -18.96 -6.69 2.73
C LYS A 173 -19.34 -6.17 4.13
N HIS A 174 -20.63 -6.10 4.41
CA HIS A 174 -21.19 -5.49 5.63
C HIS A 174 -20.71 -6.18 6.91
N GLN A 175 -20.63 -7.51 6.93
CA GLN A 175 -20.21 -8.24 8.13
C GLN A 175 -18.73 -8.04 8.45
N LEU A 176 -17.88 -8.00 7.43
CA LEU A 176 -16.46 -7.69 7.59
C LEU A 176 -16.27 -6.29 8.19
N ALA A 177 -16.91 -5.29 7.61
CA ALA A 177 -16.83 -3.91 8.10
C ALA A 177 -17.35 -3.77 9.53
N LYS A 178 -18.49 -4.39 9.87
CA LYS A 178 -19.04 -4.37 11.24
C LYS A 178 -18.10 -5.02 12.24
N ALA A 179 -17.60 -6.22 11.94
CA ALA A 179 -16.68 -6.92 12.83
C ALA A 179 -15.38 -6.14 13.05
N TYR A 180 -14.86 -5.51 12.00
CA TYR A 180 -13.68 -4.65 12.12
C TYR A 180 -13.96 -3.40 12.97
N LEU A 181 -15.07 -2.69 12.73
CA LEU A 181 -15.46 -1.51 13.50
C LEU A 181 -15.67 -1.82 14.99
N GLN A 182 -16.21 -3.00 15.32
CA GLN A 182 -16.34 -3.44 16.71
C GLN A 182 -14.96 -3.59 17.37
N ARG A 183 -14.04 -4.30 16.72
CA ARG A 183 -12.67 -4.47 17.24
C ARG A 183 -11.91 -3.13 17.33
N LEU A 184 -12.12 -2.23 16.37
CA LEU A 184 -11.56 -0.87 16.43
C LEU A 184 -12.13 -0.09 17.63
N GLY A 185 -13.44 -0.17 17.86
CA GLY A 185 -14.08 0.40 19.05
C GLY A 185 -13.51 -0.14 20.36
N ASP A 186 -13.26 -1.45 20.44
CA ASP A 186 -12.64 -2.08 21.61
C ASP A 186 -11.21 -1.55 21.85
N LYS A 187 -10.42 -1.37 20.79
CA LYS A 187 -9.07 -0.80 20.89
C LYS A 187 -9.06 0.65 21.33
N LEU A 188 -9.96 1.47 20.80
CA LEU A 188 -10.13 2.86 21.21
C LEU A 188 -10.49 2.98 22.70
N ALA A 189 -11.36 2.11 23.19
CA ALA A 189 -11.71 2.07 24.61
C ALA A 189 -10.51 1.68 25.50
N GLN A 190 -9.68 0.72 25.05
CA GLN A 190 -8.47 0.30 25.77
C GLN A 190 -7.41 1.40 25.80
N ALA A 191 -7.19 2.10 24.68
CA ALA A 191 -6.23 3.20 24.58
C ALA A 191 -6.59 4.33 25.55
N LYS A 192 -7.86 4.74 25.58
CA LYS A 192 -8.36 5.74 26.53
C LYS A 192 -8.10 5.37 27.99
N ALA A 193 -8.33 4.10 28.35
CA ALA A 193 -8.09 3.63 29.72
C ALA A 193 -6.61 3.66 30.14
N SER A 194 -5.69 3.64 29.17
CA SER A 194 -4.25 3.73 29.41
C SER A 194 -3.75 5.18 29.53
N GLU A 195 -4.46 6.14 28.96
CA GLU A 195 -4.16 7.58 29.09
C GLU A 195 -4.65 8.17 30.43
N GLU A 196 -5.63 7.54 31.07
CA GLU A 196 -6.20 7.97 32.36
C GLU A 196 -5.45 7.40 33.59
N GLN A 197 -4.36 6.65 33.40
CA GLN A 197 -3.50 6.06 34.45
C GLN A 197 -2.15 6.77 34.56
#